data_AF-A0A3C1GXE6-F1
#
_entry.id   AF-A0A3C1GXE6-F1
#
_cell.length_a   1.000
_cell.length_b   1.000
_cell.length_c   1.000
_cell.angle_alpha   90.00
_cell.angle_beta   90.00
_cell.angle_gamma   90.00
#
_symmetry.space_group_name_H-M   'P 1'
#
loop_
_entity.id
_entity.type
_entity.pdbx_description
1 polymer ?
#
loop_
_entity_poly.entity_id
_entity_poly.type
_entity_poly.pdbx_seq_one_letter_code
_entity_poly.pdbx_strand_id
1 'polypeptide(L)'
;MTMTLVNKAGFNDQQLIEAYRKMCLIRLFEEKVDYFFAKGMIHGTTHLCVGQEAAAVGSGSVLRHSDWITATHRGHGQTITKGTDINKMMAELFGKTSGTNKGKGGSMHIADIATGNLGANGVVGGGYPIACGAALTAQMKHTDQICLCYAGDGSTNEG
;
A
#
# COMPACT_ATOMS: atom_id res chain seq x y z
N MET A 1 26.56 7.43 23.81
CA MET A 1 25.42 6.70 24.38
C MET A 1 24.67 6.04 23.23
N THR A 2 24.73 4.71 23.13
CA THR A 2 23.90 3.96 22.19
C THR A 2 22.49 3.91 22.79
N MET A 3 21.55 4.69 22.25
CA MET A 3 20.14 4.53 22.62
C MET A 3 19.64 3.23 21.98
N THR A 4 19.46 2.19 22.79
CA THR A 4 18.75 1.00 22.34
C THR A 4 17.25 1.25 22.49
N LEU A 5 16.53 1.33 21.37
CA LEU A 5 15.07 1.37 21.38
C LEU A 5 14.54 0.00 21.85
N VAL A 6 13.58 0.02 22.79
CA VAL A 6 12.94 -1.20 23.27
C VAL A 6 12.06 -1.78 22.16
N ASN A 7 12.30 -3.04 21.79
CA ASN A 7 11.50 -3.75 20.80
C ASN A 7 10.14 -4.15 21.40
N LYS A 8 9.16 -3.26 21.27
CA LYS A 8 7.76 -3.52 21.66
C LYS A 8 6.97 -4.29 20.60
N ALA A 9 7.49 -4.39 19.37
CA ALA A 9 6.82 -5.08 18.27
C ALA A 9 6.94 -6.61 18.36
N GLY A 10 7.85 -7.13 19.20
CA GLY A 10 8.07 -8.57 19.36
C GLY A 10 8.74 -9.22 18.14
N PHE A 11 9.31 -8.43 17.23
CA PHE A 11 9.99 -8.95 16.04
C PHE A 11 11.34 -9.52 16.41
N ASN A 12 11.72 -10.66 15.84
CA ASN A 12 13.11 -11.12 15.90
C ASN A 12 14.00 -10.33 14.92
N ASP A 13 15.32 -10.51 15.03
CA ASP A 13 16.30 -9.79 14.20
C ASP A 13 16.08 -10.00 12.70
N GLN A 14 15.69 -11.20 12.28
CA GLN A 14 15.40 -11.48 10.87
C GLN A 14 14.17 -10.69 10.40
N GLN A 15 13.10 -10.63 11.20
CA GLN A 15 11.90 -9.86 10.88
C GLN A 15 12.19 -8.35 10.82
N LEU A 16 13.06 -7.83 11.70
CA LEU A 16 13.49 -6.44 11.65
C LEU A 16 14.32 -6.13 10.39
N ILE A 17 15.22 -7.03 10.00
CA ILE A 17 15.99 -6.91 8.75
C ILE A 17 15.05 -6.93 7.54
N GLU A 18 14.08 -7.84 7.49
CA GLU A 18 13.10 -7.91 6.40
C GLU A 18 12.21 -6.68 6.33
N ALA A 19 11.76 -6.15 7.48
CA ALA A 19 11.03 -4.89 7.54
C ALA A 19 11.89 -3.73 6.97
N TYR A 20 13.16 -3.65 7.36
CA TYR A 20 14.08 -2.64 6.85
C TYR A 20 14.33 -2.76 5.34
N ARG A 21 14.57 -3.97 4.84
CA ARG A 21 14.70 -4.26 3.40
C ARG A 21 13.46 -3.82 2.64
N LYS A 22 12.28 -4.10 3.18
CA LYS A 22 11.00 -3.72 2.56
C LYS A 22 10.81 -2.20 2.54
N MET A 23 11.18 -1.48 3.61
CA MET A 23 11.18 -0.01 3.60
C MET A 23 12.12 0.54 2.52
N CYS A 24 13.33 -0.02 2.40
CA CYS A 24 14.28 0.36 1.35
C CYS A 24 13.74 0.07 -0.05
N LEU A 25 13.08 -1.09 -0.25
CA LEU A 25 12.45 -1.44 -1.52
C LEU A 25 11.39 -0.41 -1.92
N ILE A 26 10.51 -0.04 -0.99
CA ILE A 26 9.48 0.98 -1.23
C ILE A 26 10.12 2.30 -1.63
N ARG A 27 11.12 2.76 -0.88
CA ARG A 27 11.87 4.00 -1.18
C ARG A 27 12.45 3.97 -2.60
N LEU A 28 13.20 2.92 -2.93
CA LEU A 28 13.87 2.79 -4.22
C LEU A 28 12.88 2.67 -5.38
N PHE A 29 11.75 1.98 -5.16
CA PHE A 29 10.66 1.93 -6.13
C PHE A 29 10.12 3.33 -6.40
N GLU A 30 9.81 4.11 -5.36
CA GLU A 30 9.23 5.43 -5.50
C GLU A 30 10.20 6.47 -6.07
N GLU A 31 11.48 6.43 -5.73
CA GLU A 31 12.50 7.28 -6.38
C GLU A 31 12.62 6.98 -7.87
N LYS A 32 12.44 5.72 -8.27
CA LYS A 32 12.42 5.35 -9.69
C LYS A 32 11.14 5.82 -10.37
N VAL A 33 10.00 5.74 -9.68
CA VAL A 33 8.72 6.29 -10.16
C VAL A 33 8.86 7.81 -10.36
N ASP A 34 9.41 8.54 -9.39
CA ASP A 34 9.65 9.98 -9.49
C ASP A 34 10.54 10.33 -10.69
N TYR A 35 11.64 9.59 -10.86
CA TYR A 35 12.54 9.75 -12.00
C TYR A 35 11.82 9.60 -13.35
N PHE A 36 10.97 8.58 -13.50
CA PHE A 36 10.23 8.34 -14.74
C PHE A 36 9.07 9.32 -14.94
N PHE A 37 8.45 9.76 -13.86
CA PHE A 37 7.43 10.81 -13.87
C PHE A 37 8.03 12.14 -14.34
N ALA A 38 9.18 12.55 -13.79
CA ALA A 38 9.91 13.74 -14.22
C ALA A 38 10.34 13.71 -15.70
N LYS A 39 10.54 12.50 -16.25
CA LYS A 39 10.80 12.28 -17.68
C LYS A 39 9.55 12.26 -18.57
N GLY A 40 8.35 12.43 -17.99
CA GLY A 40 7.08 12.37 -18.71
C GLY A 40 6.71 10.97 -19.21
N MET A 41 7.29 9.92 -18.63
CA MET A 41 7.05 8.53 -19.06
C MET A 41 5.87 7.87 -18.32
N ILE A 42 5.57 8.35 -17.11
CA ILE A 42 4.41 7.94 -16.32
C ILE A 42 3.30 8.96 -16.56
N HIS A 43 2.13 8.48 -16.98
CA HIS A 43 0.99 9.33 -17.34
C HIS A 43 0.05 9.51 -16.15
N GLY A 44 -0.64 10.65 -16.10
CA GLY A 44 -1.55 11.01 -15.01
C GLY A 44 -0.83 11.67 -13.85
N THR A 45 -1.38 11.55 -12.64
CA THR A 45 -0.77 12.08 -11.41
C THR A 45 -0.15 10.94 -10.60
N THR A 46 0.96 11.26 -9.94
CA THR A 46 1.70 10.32 -9.09
C THR A 46 1.89 10.95 -7.73
N HIS A 47 1.60 10.20 -6.67
CA HIS A 47 1.79 10.66 -5.29
C HIS A 47 2.63 9.65 -4.53
N LEU A 48 3.73 10.13 -3.97
CA LEU A 48 4.72 9.29 -3.32
C LEU A 48 4.45 9.20 -1.80
N CYS A 49 4.75 8.04 -1.24
CA CYS A 49 4.78 7.76 0.20
C CYS A 49 6.19 7.85 0.81
N VAL A 50 7.12 8.52 0.12
CA VAL A 50 8.46 8.87 0.62
C VAL A 50 8.36 9.48 2.02
N GLY A 51 9.00 8.82 2.99
CA GLY A 51 8.99 9.21 4.41
C GLY A 51 7.90 8.51 5.24
N GLN A 52 7.04 7.71 4.62
CA GLN A 52 5.93 6.97 5.24
C GLN A 52 6.10 5.44 5.08
N GLU A 53 7.27 4.96 4.66
CA GLU A 53 7.54 3.54 4.40
C GLU A 53 7.36 2.70 5.66
N ALA A 54 7.83 3.22 6.79
CA ALA A 54 7.70 2.56 8.09
C ALA A 54 6.24 2.37 8.49
N ALA A 55 5.36 3.32 8.18
CA ALA A 55 3.93 3.19 8.44
C ALA A 55 3.34 2.03 7.62
N ALA A 56 3.63 1.99 6.32
CA ALA A 56 3.16 0.92 5.43
C ALA A 56 3.69 -0.46 5.84
N VAL A 57 5.01 -0.58 6.08
CA VAL A 57 5.64 -1.85 6.44
C VAL A 57 5.20 -2.32 7.81
N GLY A 58 5.19 -1.44 8.79
CA GLY A 58 4.78 -1.77 10.16
C GLY A 58 3.37 -2.33 10.20
N SER A 59 2.39 -1.60 9.67
CA SER A 59 0.99 -2.05 9.70
C SER A 59 0.72 -3.24 8.78
N GLY A 60 1.36 -3.31 7.61
CA GLY A 60 1.15 -4.43 6.69
C GLY A 60 1.84 -5.73 7.12
N SER A 61 2.91 -5.66 7.93
CA SER A 61 3.64 -6.84 8.40
C SER A 61 2.88 -7.73 9.39
N VAL A 62 1.84 -7.19 10.03
CA VAL A 62 0.98 -7.93 10.97
C VAL A 62 -0.29 -8.46 10.32
N LEU A 63 -0.53 -8.15 9.04
CA LEU A 63 -1.68 -8.62 8.29
C LEU A 63 -1.43 -10.00 7.68
N ARG A 64 -2.47 -10.84 7.66
CA ARG A 64 -2.47 -12.06 6.85
C ARG A 64 -2.59 -11.70 5.37
N HIS A 65 -2.18 -12.62 4.51
CA HIS A 65 -2.40 -12.47 3.07
C HIS A 65 -3.89 -12.35 2.72
N SER A 66 -4.76 -13.03 3.48
CA SER A 66 -6.22 -13.01 3.31
C SER A 66 -6.91 -11.78 3.90
N ASP A 67 -6.24 -11.00 4.75
CA ASP A 67 -6.78 -9.74 5.27
C ASP A 67 -6.80 -8.69 4.16
N TRP A 68 -7.74 -7.75 4.24
CA TRP A 68 -7.90 -6.72 3.23
C TRP A 68 -7.24 -5.41 3.63
N ILE A 69 -6.88 -4.63 2.61
CA ILE A 69 -6.49 -3.23 2.77
C ILE A 69 -7.25 -2.34 1.79
N THR A 70 -7.54 -1.12 2.21
CA THR A 70 -7.86 -0.01 1.31
C THR A 70 -6.73 1.01 1.41
N ALA A 71 -6.23 1.47 0.26
CA ALA A 71 -5.09 2.40 0.21
C ALA A 71 -5.52 3.80 -0.24
N THR A 72 -4.72 4.80 0.10
CA THR A 72 -4.92 6.18 -0.37
C THR A 72 -4.28 6.38 -1.74
N HIS A 73 -4.32 7.60 -2.26
CA HIS A 73 -3.57 7.99 -3.47
C HIS A 73 -2.05 7.88 -3.31
N ARG A 74 -1.53 7.80 -2.07
CA ARG A 74 -0.12 7.49 -1.73
C ARG A 74 0.06 5.99 -1.43
N GLY A 75 -0.54 5.17 -2.29
CA GLY A 75 -0.80 3.75 -2.03
C GLY A 75 0.40 2.81 -2.13
N HIS A 76 1.47 3.21 -2.82
CA HIS A 76 2.51 2.30 -3.29
C HIS A 76 3.12 1.45 -2.17
N GLY A 77 3.52 2.06 -1.05
CA GLY A 77 4.12 1.35 0.07
C GLY A 77 3.18 0.30 0.68
N GLN A 78 1.89 0.60 0.79
CA GLN A 78 0.90 -0.33 1.33
C GLN A 78 0.68 -1.51 0.38
N THR A 79 0.59 -1.23 -0.93
CA THR A 79 0.44 -2.25 -1.98
C THR A 79 1.66 -3.18 -2.06
N ILE A 80 2.88 -2.63 -2.04
CA ILE A 80 4.12 -3.41 -2.00
C ILE A 80 4.17 -4.26 -0.73
N THR A 81 3.78 -3.69 0.42
CA THR A 81 3.82 -4.44 1.67
C THR A 81 2.86 -5.62 1.69
N LYS A 82 1.69 -5.46 1.07
CA LYS A 82 0.70 -6.53 0.91
C LYS A 82 1.15 -7.66 -0.03
N GLY A 83 2.22 -7.43 -0.78
CA GLY A 83 2.86 -8.45 -1.61
C GLY A 83 2.51 -8.37 -3.09
N THR A 84 1.94 -7.25 -3.56
CA THR A 84 1.75 -7.03 -4.99
C THR A 84 3.11 -6.99 -5.70
N ASP A 85 3.19 -7.63 -6.87
CA ASP A 85 4.40 -7.69 -7.68
C ASP A 85 4.79 -6.29 -8.19
N ILE A 86 5.97 -5.81 -7.79
CA ILE A 86 6.48 -4.48 -8.13
C ILE A 86 6.69 -4.27 -9.63
N ASN A 87 6.98 -5.33 -10.40
CA ASN A 87 7.11 -5.23 -11.85
C ASN A 87 5.76 -5.01 -12.50
N LYS A 88 4.72 -5.70 -12.00
CA LYS A 88 3.34 -5.44 -12.43
C LYS A 88 2.86 -4.06 -12.02
N MET A 89 3.22 -3.59 -10.81
CA MET A 89 2.93 -2.21 -10.41
C MET A 89 3.60 -1.21 -11.34
N MET A 90 4.90 -1.37 -11.61
CA MET A 90 5.60 -0.47 -12.53
C MET A 90 4.98 -0.52 -13.93
N ALA A 91 4.64 -1.71 -14.44
CA ALA A 91 3.92 -1.83 -15.71
C ALA A 91 2.56 -1.10 -15.69
N GLU A 92 1.82 -1.14 -14.58
CA GLU A 92 0.58 -0.39 -14.39
C GLU A 92 0.79 1.12 -14.49
N LEU A 93 1.82 1.65 -13.82
CA LEU A 93 2.19 3.08 -13.86
C LEU A 93 2.58 3.54 -15.26
N PHE A 94 3.18 2.65 -16.05
CA PHE A 94 3.51 2.89 -17.47
C PHE A 94 2.32 2.68 -18.43
N GLY A 95 1.12 2.37 -17.93
CA GLY A 95 -0.07 2.14 -18.76
C GLY A 95 0.01 0.86 -19.60
N LYS A 96 0.79 -0.13 -19.18
CA LYS A 96 0.97 -1.39 -19.94
C LYS A 96 -0.11 -2.40 -19.58
N THR A 97 -0.50 -3.21 -20.56
CA THR A 97 -1.49 -4.30 -20.39
C THR A 97 -1.05 -5.38 -19.41
N SER A 98 0.26 -5.52 -19.16
CA SER A 98 0.84 -6.41 -18.15
C SER A 98 0.77 -5.85 -16.72
N GLY A 99 0.23 -4.64 -16.55
CA GLY A 99 0.00 -4.04 -15.23
C GLY A 99 -1.07 -4.78 -14.43
N THR A 100 -1.12 -4.53 -13.12
CA THR A 100 -2.08 -5.15 -12.18
C THR A 100 -3.53 -5.01 -12.61
N ASN A 101 -3.87 -3.91 -13.29
CA ASN A 101 -5.21 -3.54 -13.73
C ASN A 101 -5.25 -3.24 -15.25
N LYS A 102 -4.31 -3.84 -16.00
CA LYS A 102 -4.13 -3.69 -17.45
C LYS A 102 -3.78 -2.27 -17.90
N GLY A 103 -3.07 -1.51 -17.06
CA GLY A 103 -2.57 -0.17 -17.37
C GLY A 103 -3.63 0.93 -17.31
N LYS A 104 -4.77 0.66 -16.67
CA LYS A 104 -5.92 1.58 -16.60
C LYS A 104 -5.98 2.36 -15.29
N GLY A 105 -5.42 1.80 -14.21
CA GLY A 105 -5.45 2.39 -12.88
C GLY A 105 -4.34 3.42 -12.64
N GLY A 106 -3.18 3.22 -13.29
CA GLY A 106 -2.01 4.09 -13.09
C GLY A 106 -1.55 4.11 -11.64
N SER A 107 -0.92 5.21 -11.22
CA SER A 107 -0.35 5.33 -9.86
C SER A 107 -1.40 5.35 -8.75
N MET A 108 -2.55 6.01 -8.96
CA MET A 108 -3.54 6.23 -7.89
C MET A 108 -4.59 5.12 -7.72
N HIS A 109 -4.67 4.14 -8.62
CA HIS A 109 -5.72 3.11 -8.60
C HIS A 109 -5.20 1.67 -8.72
N ILE A 110 -4.00 1.40 -8.20
CA ILE A 110 -3.46 0.04 -8.14
C ILE A 110 -4.34 -0.82 -7.24
N ALA A 111 -4.88 -1.91 -7.77
CA ALA A 111 -5.67 -2.89 -7.03
C ALA A 111 -5.20 -4.31 -7.35
N ASP A 112 -5.12 -5.15 -6.33
CA ASP A 112 -4.69 -6.54 -6.44
C ASP A 112 -5.44 -7.40 -5.41
N ILE A 113 -6.63 -7.83 -5.81
CA ILE A 113 -7.56 -8.57 -4.95
C ILE A 113 -6.96 -9.90 -4.49
N ALA A 114 -6.08 -10.52 -5.29
CA ALA A 114 -5.44 -11.78 -4.92
C ALA A 114 -4.57 -11.62 -3.67
N THR A 115 -3.94 -10.47 -3.50
CA THR A 115 -3.16 -10.14 -2.30
C THR A 115 -3.98 -9.51 -1.17
N GLY A 116 -5.28 -9.26 -1.39
CA GLY A 116 -6.14 -8.55 -0.45
C GLY A 116 -6.04 -7.02 -0.56
N ASN A 117 -5.40 -6.47 -1.58
CA ASN A 117 -5.43 -5.02 -1.86
C ASN A 117 -6.70 -4.67 -2.65
N LEU A 118 -7.70 -4.09 -1.98
CA LEU A 118 -8.98 -3.70 -2.56
C LEU A 118 -8.89 -2.47 -3.48
N GLY A 119 -7.74 -1.79 -3.47
CA GLY A 119 -7.44 -0.68 -4.36
C GLY A 119 -6.96 0.56 -3.63
N ALA A 120 -6.05 1.28 -4.29
CA ALA A 120 -5.74 2.67 -4.00
C ALA A 120 -6.84 3.59 -4.54
N ASN A 121 -7.10 4.70 -3.85
CA ASN A 121 -8.12 5.66 -4.26
C ASN A 121 -7.60 7.10 -4.29
N GLY A 122 -7.81 7.76 -5.44
CA GLY A 122 -7.62 9.20 -5.64
C GLY A 122 -8.59 10.08 -4.85
N VAL A 123 -9.78 9.55 -4.55
CA VAL A 123 -10.82 10.24 -3.75
C VAL A 123 -10.41 10.20 -2.28
N VAL A 124 -10.21 11.39 -1.71
CA VAL A 124 -9.94 11.57 -0.28
C VAL A 124 -11.08 10.96 0.53
N GLY A 125 -10.76 10.15 1.54
CA GLY A 125 -11.77 9.46 2.36
C GLY A 125 -12.50 8.28 1.69
N GLY A 126 -12.35 8.08 0.37
CA GLY A 126 -13.08 7.03 -0.36
C GLY A 126 -12.78 5.60 0.10
N GLY A 127 -11.69 5.38 0.84
CA GLY A 127 -11.34 4.08 1.43
C GLY A 127 -12.19 3.67 2.64
N TYR A 128 -12.78 4.63 3.38
CA TYR A 128 -13.55 4.34 4.59
C TYR A 128 -14.78 3.46 4.33
N PRO A 129 -15.72 3.82 3.43
CA PRO A 129 -16.90 3.00 3.20
C PRO A 129 -16.57 1.64 2.58
N ILE A 130 -15.51 1.56 1.76
CA ILE A 130 -15.03 0.30 1.18
C ILE A 130 -14.53 -0.64 2.28
N ALA A 131 -13.76 -0.12 3.23
CA ALA A 131 -13.26 -0.90 4.36
C ALA A 131 -14.41 -1.38 5.27
N CYS A 132 -15.41 -0.53 5.52
CA CYS A 132 -16.63 -0.92 6.25
C CYS A 132 -17.37 -2.06 5.55
N GLY A 133 -17.54 -2.00 4.22
CA GLY A 133 -18.16 -3.08 3.45
C GLY A 133 -17.37 -4.39 3.47
N ALA A 134 -16.03 -4.31 3.43
CA ALA A 134 -15.16 -5.48 3.55
C ALA A 134 -15.25 -6.12 4.94
N ALA A 135 -15.24 -5.32 6.01
CA ALA A 135 -15.42 -5.81 7.37
C ALA A 135 -16.81 -6.43 7.58
N LEU A 136 -17.87 -5.80 7.05
CA LEU A 136 -19.23 -6.35 7.08
C LEU A 136 -19.30 -7.69 6.35
N THR A 137 -18.56 -7.84 5.24
CA THR A 137 -18.47 -9.12 4.51
C THR A 137 -17.87 -10.23 5.38
N ALA A 138 -16.80 -9.95 6.14
CA ALA A 138 -16.23 -10.93 7.06
C ALA A 138 -17.23 -11.33 8.15
N GLN A 139 -17.95 -10.35 8.71
CA GLN A 139 -18.98 -10.60 9.73
C GLN A 139 -20.10 -11.49 9.20
N MET A 140 -20.68 -11.15 8.03
CA MET A 140 -21.79 -11.89 7.42
C MET A 140 -21.40 -13.30 6.98
N LYS A 141 -20.14 -13.51 6.60
CA LYS A 141 -19.62 -14.81 6.18
C LYS A 141 -19.00 -15.62 7.34
N HIS A 142 -19.02 -15.08 8.56
CA HIS A 142 -18.40 -15.68 9.73
C HIS A 142 -16.92 -16.05 9.52
N THR A 143 -16.17 -15.19 8.82
CA THR A 143 -14.72 -15.33 8.68
C THR A 143 -13.99 -14.46 9.70
N ASP A 144 -12.71 -14.73 9.92
CA ASP A 144 -11.86 -13.99 10.86
C ASP A 144 -11.05 -12.86 10.18
N GLN A 145 -11.32 -12.62 8.90
CA GLN A 145 -10.59 -11.64 8.08
C GLN A 145 -10.88 -10.22 8.57
N ILE A 146 -9.87 -9.37 8.55
CA ILE A 146 -10.03 -7.95 8.87
C ILE A 146 -9.75 -7.08 7.64
N CYS A 147 -10.17 -5.82 7.69
CA CYS A 147 -9.79 -4.81 6.70
C CYS A 147 -9.07 -3.66 7.39
N LEU A 148 -7.83 -3.37 6.97
CA LEU A 148 -7.10 -2.19 7.40
C LEU A 148 -7.33 -1.03 6.42
N CYS A 149 -7.94 0.04 6.91
CA CYS A 149 -8.16 1.26 6.14
C CYS A 149 -7.01 2.24 6.34
N TYR A 150 -6.26 2.54 5.28
CA TYR A 150 -5.28 3.62 5.30
C TYR A 150 -5.94 4.95 4.99
N ALA A 151 -5.56 5.99 5.74
CA ALA A 151 -6.13 7.32 5.63
C ALA A 151 -5.08 8.39 5.97
N GLY A 152 -5.27 9.59 5.41
CA GLY A 152 -4.51 10.77 5.79
C GLY A 152 -5.22 11.52 6.91
N ASP A 153 -4.50 12.41 7.58
CA ASP A 153 -5.08 13.37 8.52
C ASP A 153 -6.12 14.27 7.83
N GLY A 154 -5.83 14.77 6.62
CA GLY A 154 -6.78 15.57 5.86
C GLY A 154 -8.08 14.84 5.49
N SER A 155 -8.07 13.50 5.40
CA SER A 155 -9.29 12.75 5.07
C SER A 155 -10.22 12.54 6.25
N THR A 156 -9.81 12.83 7.50
CA THR A 156 -10.68 12.63 8.67
C THR A 156 -11.86 13.60 8.73
N ASN A 157 -11.84 14.64 7.88
CA ASN A 157 -12.92 15.61 7.76
C ASN A 157 -13.86 15.31 6.57
N GLU A 158 -13.65 14.18 5.88
CA GLU A 158 -14.59 13.66 4.88
C GLU A 158 -15.78 12.97 5.56
N GLY A 159 -16.96 13.08 4.95
CA GLY A 159 -18.24 12.59 5.49
C GLY A 159 -18.58 11.14 5.16
#